data_AF-A0A679K4F6-F1
#
_entry.id   AF-A0A679K4F6-F1
#
_cell.length_a   1.000
_cell.length_b   1.000
_cell.length_c   1.000
_cell.angle_alpha   90.00
_cell.angle_beta   90.00
_cell.angle_gamma   90.00
#
_symmetry.space_group_name_H-M   'P 1'
#
loop_
_entity.id
_entity.type
_entity.pdbx_description
1 polymer ?
#
loop_
_entity_poly.entity_id
_entity_poly.type
_entity_poly.pdbx_seq_one_letter_code
_entity_poly.pdbx_strand_id
1 'polypeptide(L)' 'MQTAARSMSLPEFVRFRAERGIADALLEAARKRRTSASEYLRHALRTQLVADGVELPPLEPTANRNDA' A
#
# COMPACT_ATOMS: atom_id res chain seq x y z
N MET A 1 20.51 9.71 -13.52
CA MET A 1 20.25 8.56 -12.63
C MET A 1 18.82 8.12 -12.85
N GLN A 2 18.59 6.99 -13.52
CA GLN A 2 17.26 6.50 -13.83
C GLN A 2 16.94 5.39 -12.82
N THR A 3 16.26 5.74 -11.73
CA THR A 3 15.69 4.75 -10.80
C THR A 3 14.59 4.03 -11.55
N ALA A 4 14.88 2.82 -12.04
CA ALA A 4 13.86 1.95 -12.58
C ALA A 4 12.86 1.65 -11.46
N ALA A 5 11.72 2.33 -11.47
CA ALA A 5 10.63 2.04 -10.56
C ALA A 5 10.13 0.63 -10.90
N ARG A 6 10.54 -0.35 -10.09
CA ARG A 6 10.06 -1.72 -10.18
C ARG A 6 8.54 -1.65 -10.00
N SER A 7 7.79 -1.88 -11.07
CA SER A 7 6.33 -1.84 -11.02
C SER A 7 5.85 -2.98 -10.12
N MET A 8 5.45 -2.66 -8.89
CA MET A 8 4.81 -3.62 -8.00
C MET A 8 3.44 -3.94 -8.57
N SER A 9 3.28 -5.15 -9.13
CA SER A 9 1.97 -5.65 -9.54
C SER A 9 1.15 -5.96 -8.29
N LEU A 10 0.00 -5.30 -8.15
CA LEU A 10 -0.93 -5.50 -7.06
C LEU A 10 -2.22 -6.03 -7.69
N PRO A 11 -2.49 -7.35 -7.60
CA PRO A 11 -3.55 -8.00 -8.38
C PRO A 11 -4.96 -7.74 -7.84
N GLU A 12 -5.08 -7.22 -6.61
CA GLU A 12 -6.36 -7.11 -5.90
C GLU A 12 -6.82 -5.65 -5.72
N PHE A 13 -8.14 -5.46 -5.82
CA PHE A 13 -8.80 -4.18 -5.58
C PHE A 13 -9.80 -4.29 -4.44
N VAL A 14 -9.70 -3.40 -3.45
CA VAL A 14 -10.69 -3.24 -2.38
C VAL A 14 -11.51 -1.98 -2.65
N ARG A 15 -12.84 -2.10 -2.65
CA ARG A 15 -13.78 -0.97 -2.79
C ARG A 15 -14.68 -0.92 -1.57
N PHE A 16 -14.88 0.27 -1.02
CA PHE A 16 -15.80 0.52 0.08
C PHE A 16 -16.47 1.88 -0.08
N ARG A 17 -17.63 2.05 0.56
CA ARG A 17 -18.25 3.37 0.73
C ARG A 17 -17.64 4.03 1.96
N ALA A 18 -17.36 5.32 1.86
CA ALA A 18 -16.78 6.10 2.94
C ALA A 18 -17.67 7.30 3.27
N GLU A 19 -17.52 7.81 4.48
CA GLU A 19 -18.15 9.03 4.95
C GLU A 19 -17.65 10.24 4.16
N ARG A 20 -18.46 11.30 4.17
CA ARG A 20 -18.10 12.57 3.53
C ARG A 20 -16.79 13.10 4.14
N GLY A 21 -15.85 13.49 3.27
CA GLY A 21 -14.56 14.09 3.66
C GLY A 21 -13.40 13.10 3.85
N ILE A 22 -13.66 11.79 3.85
CA ILE A 22 -12.60 10.78 3.98
C ILE A 22 -11.60 10.85 2.82
N ALA A 23 -12.07 11.08 1.60
CA ALA A 23 -11.19 11.19 0.43
C ALA A 23 -10.19 12.35 0.57
N ASP A 24 -10.65 13.53 1.02
CA ASP A 24 -9.78 14.69 1.21
C ASP A 24 -8.79 14.47 2.35
N ALA A 25 -9.25 13.89 3.47
CA ALA A 25 -8.39 13.54 4.59
C ALA A 25 -7.29 12.55 4.17
N LEU A 26 -7.63 11.56 3.34
CA LEU A 26 -6.68 10.59 2.79
C LEU A 26 -5.61 11.29 1.92
N LEU A 27 -6.03 12.19 1.03
CA LEU A 27 -5.12 12.95 0.17
C LEU A 27 -4.17 13.84 0.97
N GLU A 28 -4.68 14.54 1.98
CA GLU A 28 -3.86 15.38 2.86
C GLU A 28 -2.87 14.54 3.67
N ALA A 29 -3.28 13.37 4.19
CA ALA A 29 -2.39 12.48 4.92
C ALA A 29 -1.28 11.91 4.04
N ALA A 30 -1.61 11.50 2.81
CA ALA A 30 -0.64 11.03 1.82
C ALA A 30 0.36 12.13 1.45
N ARG A 31 -0.12 13.37 1.25
CA ARG A 31 0.74 14.53 0.99
C ARG A 31 1.74 14.78 2.12
N LYS A 32 1.28 14.76 3.38
CA LYS A 32 2.15 14.93 4.55
C LYS A 32 3.25 13.86 4.63
N ARG A 33 2.98 12.65 4.15
CA ARG A 33 3.95 11.54 4.10
C ARG A 33 4.75 11.46 2.80
N ARG A 34 4.49 12.35 1.83
CA ARG A 34 5.11 12.34 0.49
C ARG A 34 4.93 10.99 -0.25
N THR A 35 3.78 10.34 -0.07
CA THR A 35 3.41 9.09 -0.74
C THR A 35 2.16 9.30 -1.59
N SER A 36 1.80 8.31 -2.42
CA SER A 36 0.47 8.30 -3.06
C SER A 36 -0.64 7.97 -2.05
N ALA A 37 -1.89 8.33 -2.37
CA ALA A 37 -3.05 7.98 -1.53
C ALA A 37 -3.23 6.46 -1.40
N SER A 38 -3.05 5.72 -2.50
CA SER A 38 -3.15 4.26 -2.51
C SER A 38 -2.06 3.59 -1.69
N GLU A 39 -0.84 4.13 -1.74
CA GLU A 39 0.29 3.63 -0.94
C GLU A 39 0.09 3.95 0.54
N TYR A 40 -0.32 5.17 0.88
CA TYR A 40 -0.67 5.56 2.24
C TYR A 40 -1.74 4.62 2.81
N LEU A 41 -2.84 4.43 2.08
CA LEU A 41 -3.95 3.59 2.52
C LEU A 41 -3.51 2.15 2.71
N ARG A 42 -2.71 1.61 1.78
CA ARG A 42 -2.17 0.26 1.88
C ARG A 42 -1.33 0.07 3.14
N HIS A 43 -0.41 0.99 3.42
CA HIS A 43 0.41 0.93 4.62
C HIS A 43 -0.43 1.03 5.89
N ALA A 44 -1.34 2.02 5.96
CA ALA A 44 -2.20 2.21 7.12
C ALA A 44 -3.09 0.99 7.39
N LEU A 45 -3.75 0.46 6.36
CA LEU A 45 -4.60 -0.72 6.45
C LEU A 45 -3.80 -1.96 6.87
N ARG A 46 -2.63 -2.18 6.25
CA ARG A 46 -1.76 -3.31 6.60
C ARG A 46 -1.30 -3.23 8.04
N THR A 47 -0.86 -2.05 8.51
CA THR A 47 -0.45 -1.84 9.90
C THR A 47 -1.59 -2.14 10.86
N GLN A 48 -2.80 -1.67 10.57
CA GLN A 48 -3.96 -1.93 11.42
C GLN A 48 -4.31 -3.42 11.48
N LEU A 49 -4.40 -4.09 10.33
CA LEU A 49 -4.69 -5.52 10.26
C LEU A 49 -3.66 -6.37 11.02
N VAL A 50 -2.37 -6.06 10.90
CA VAL A 50 -1.32 -6.73 11.68
C VAL A 50 -1.47 -6.46 13.18
N ALA A 51 -1.80 -5.23 13.58
CA ALA A 51 -2.06 -4.90 14.97
C ALA A 51 -3.27 -5.66 15.54
N ASP A 52 -4.26 -5.94 14.69
CA ASP A 52 -5.44 -6.75 15.00
C ASP A 52 -5.14 -8.27 14.99
N GLY A 53 -3.90 -8.69 14.72
CA GLY A 53 -3.47 -10.08 14.71
C GLY A 53 -3.73 -10.82 13.38
N VAL A 54 -4.05 -10.09 12.31
CA VAL A 54 -4.26 -10.69 10.97
C VAL A 54 -2.91 -10.89 10.28
N GLU A 55 -2.62 -12.14 9.91
CA GLU A 55 -1.47 -12.48 9.08
C GLU A 55 -1.70 -12.07 7.63
N LEU A 56 -0.74 -11.33 7.05
CA LEU A 56 -0.84 -10.82 5.68
C LEU A 56 0.35 -11.26 4.83
N PRO A 57 0.13 -11.63 3.55
CA PRO A 57 1.19 -12.05 2.65
C PRO A 57 2.21 -10.90 2.43
N PRO A 58 3.49 -11.20 2.16
CA PRO A 58 4.51 -10.18 1.95
C PRO A 58 4.18 -9.28 0.74
N LEU A 59 4.60 -8.01 0.82
CA LEU A 59 4.33 -7.00 -0.22
C LEU A 59 5.26 -7.12 -1.43
N GLU A 60 6.47 -7.65 -1.26
CA GLU A 60 7.37 -7.94 -2.36
C GLU A 60 7.25 -9.42 -2.73
N PRO A 61 7.13 -9.77 -4.03
CA PRO A 61 7.51 -11.11 -4.43
C PRO A 61 8.99 -11.27 -4.07
N THR A 62 9.31 -12.26 -3.25
CA THR A 62 10.69 -12.69 -3.02
C THR A 62 11.40 -12.67 -4.36
N ALA A 63 12.35 -11.75 -4.53
CA ALA A 63 13.15 -11.68 -5.73
C ALA A 63 13.62 -13.10 -5.99
N ASN A 64 13.23 -13.69 -7.13
CA ASN A 64 13.78 -14.96 -7.59
C ASN A 64 15.29 -14.75 -7.64
N ARG A 65 15.96 -15.19 -6.58
CA ARG A 65 17.38 -15.43 -6.59
C ARG A 65 17.52 -16.62 -7.52
N ASN A 66 17.88 -16.32 -8.77
CA ASN A 66 18.39 -17.31 -9.70
C ASN A 66 19.53 -18.04 -9.00
N ASP A 67 19.23 -19.22 -8.48
CA ASP A 67 20.20 -20.25 -8.13
C ASP A 67 19.65 -21.56 -8.75
N ALA A 68 19.96 -21.76 -10.03
CA ALA A 68 20.01 -23.04 -10.73
C ALA A 68 20.84 -22.88 -12.00
#